data_AF-A0A534T3N8-F1
#
_entry.id   AF-A0A534T3N8-F1
#
_cell.length_a   1.000
_cell.length_b   1.000
_cell.length_c   1.000
_cell.angle_alpha   90.00
_cell.angle_beta   90.00
_cell.angle_gamma   90.00
#
_symmetry.space_group_name_H-M   'P 1'
#
loop_
_entity.id
_entity.type
_entity.pdbx_description
1 polymer ?
#
loop_
_entity_poly.entity_id
_entity_poly.type
_entity_poly.pdbx_seq_one_letter_code
_entity_poly.pdbx_strand_id
1 'polypeptide(L)' 'MQFGLLYEIEVPRPWTETSVSDGFWEALEQVRVAEEVGFSHVFSVEHHFLDQFSVASAPEV' A
#
# COMPACT_ATOMS: atom_id res chain seq x y z
N MET A 1 17.20 -3.03 17.23
CA MET A 1 15.81 -3.47 16.96
C MET A 1 15.53 -3.22 15.49
N GLN A 2 14.85 -4.13 14.80
CA GLN A 2 14.51 -4.02 13.38
C GLN A 2 13.02 -3.74 13.29
N PHE A 3 12.63 -2.70 12.54
CA PHE A 3 11.24 -2.32 12.33
C PHE A 3 10.87 -2.57 10.86
N GLY A 4 9.66 -3.06 10.63
CA GLY A 4 9.10 -3.26 9.30
C GLY A 4 7.74 -2.58 9.18
N LEU A 5 7.31 -2.32 7.94
CA LEU A 5 5.98 -1.82 7.62
C LEU A 5 5.09 -2.94 7.12
N LEU A 6 3.84 -2.91 7.54
CA LEU A 6 2.75 -3.67 6.93
C LEU A 6 1.84 -2.68 6.22
N TYR A 7 1.65 -2.86 4.91
CA TYR A 7 0.77 -2.04 4.09
C TYR A 7 -0.53 -2.76 3.79
N GLU A 8 -1.62 -2.11 4.20
CA GLU A 8 -2.97 -2.32 3.71
C GLU A 8 -3.36 -1.07 2.93
N ILE A 9 -3.18 -1.06 1.61
CA ILE A 9 -3.47 0.12 0.80
C ILE A 9 -4.99 0.28 0.69
N GLU A 10 -5.53 1.30 1.35
CA GLU A 10 -6.95 1.62 1.32
C GLU A 10 -7.27 2.73 0.32
N VAL A 11 -8.30 2.53 -0.49
CA VAL A 11 -8.79 3.52 -1.46
C VAL A 11 -10.29 3.72 -1.22
N PRO A 12 -10.68 4.59 -0.27
CA PRO A 12 -12.07 4.80 0.07
C PRO A 12 -12.83 5.54 -1.04
N ARG A 13 -14.13 5.27 -1.15
CA ARG A 13 -15.03 5.97 -2.09
C ARG A 13 -15.38 7.40 -1.62
N PRO A 14 -15.75 8.32 -2.54
CA PRO A 14 -15.93 8.11 -3.98
C PRO A 14 -14.62 8.09 -4.77
N TRP A 15 -14.56 7.28 -5.84
CA TRP A 15 -13.38 7.18 -6.70
C TRP A 15 -13.42 8.16 -7.87
N THR A 16 -12.24 8.58 -8.30
CA THR A 16 -11.92 9.24 -9.55
C THR A 16 -11.15 8.27 -10.45
N GLU A 17 -10.81 8.71 -11.67
CA GLU A 17 -9.96 7.94 -12.59
C GLU A 17 -8.58 7.59 -11.98
N THR A 18 -8.13 8.33 -10.97
CA THR A 18 -6.78 8.21 -10.39
C THR A 18 -6.75 7.63 -8.99
N SER A 19 -7.89 7.45 -8.30
CA SER A 19 -7.89 7.11 -6.86
C SER A 19 -7.04 5.88 -6.52
N VAL A 20 -7.08 4.84 -7.37
CA VAL A 20 -6.28 3.62 -7.15
C VAL A 20 -4.80 3.86 -7.42
N SER A 21 -4.45 4.57 -8.50
CA SER A 21 -3.04 4.88 -8.78
C SER A 21 -2.44 5.80 -7.73
N ASP A 22 -3.22 6.77 -7.24
CA ASP A 22 -2.80 7.71 -6.21
C ASP A 22 -2.48 6.96 -4.91
N GLY A 23 -3.32 6.01 -4.48
CA GLY A 23 -3.05 5.15 -3.32
C GLY A 23 -1.74 4.36 -3.44
N PHE A 24 -1.44 3.82 -4.62
CA PHE A 24 -0.15 3.15 -4.86
C PHE A 24 1.04 4.10 -4.82
N TRP A 25 0.93 5.28 -5.44
CA TRP A 25 2.00 6.28 -5.43
C TRP A 25 2.27 6.82 -4.03
N GLU A 26 1.22 7.06 -3.24
CA GLU A 26 1.35 7.44 -1.83
C GLU A 26 2.02 6.34 -1.01
N ALA A 27 1.64 5.08 -1.19
CA ALA A 27 2.27 3.96 -0.49
C ALA A 27 3.77 3.84 -0.86
N LEU A 28 4.13 3.98 -2.13
CA LEU A 28 5.52 3.95 -2.58
C LEU A 28 6.35 5.10 -2.01
N GLU A 29 5.79 6.30 -1.94
CA GLU A 29 6.44 7.47 -1.34
C GLU A 29 6.71 7.24 0.16
N GLN A 30 5.75 6.67 0.88
CA GLN A 30 5.95 6.32 2.27
C GLN A 30 6.98 5.19 2.47
N VAL A 31 7.02 4.19 1.57
CA VAL A 31 8.07 3.14 1.57
C VAL A 31 9.46 3.75 1.42
N ARG A 32 9.62 4.73 0.52
CA ARG A 32 10.88 5.47 0.35
C ARG A 32 11.30 6.17 1.64
N VAL A 33 10.38 6.90 2.27
CA VAL A 33 10.65 7.57 3.55
C VAL A 33 10.98 6.54 4.65
N ALA A 34 10.31 5.39 4.66
CA ALA A 34 10.55 4.33 5.62
C ALA A 34 11.99 3.79 5.53
N GLU A 35 12.50 3.59 4.32
CA GLU A 35 13.90 3.21 4.09
C GLU A 35 14.85 4.29 4.67
N GLU A 36 14.59 5.57 4.40
CA GLU A 36 15.42 6.68 4.90
C GLU A 36 15.49 6.75 6.43
N VAL A 37 14.40 6.40 7.13
CA VAL A 37 14.33 6.43 8.60
C VAL A 37 14.65 5.08 9.26
N GLY A 38 15.11 4.09 8.49
CA GLY A 38 15.69 2.85 9.01
C GLY A 38 14.73 1.68 9.21
N PHE A 39 13.56 1.68 8.56
CA PHE A 39 12.75 0.47 8.41
C PHE A 39 13.46 -0.49 7.45
N SER A 40 13.47 -1.78 7.79
CA SER A 40 14.28 -2.77 7.05
C SER A 40 13.48 -3.63 6.09
N HIS A 41 12.15 -3.69 6.23
CA HIS A 41 11.28 -4.54 5.42
C HIS A 41 9.91 -3.89 5.21
N VAL A 42 9.28 -4.24 4.09
CA VAL A 42 7.90 -3.89 3.78
C VAL A 42 7.15 -5.18 3.44
N PHE A 43 5.96 -5.34 4.01
CA PHE A 43 5.03 -6.41 3.70
C PHE A 43 3.73 -5.80 3.19
N SER A 44 3.42 -6.02 1.91
CA SER A 44 2.13 -5.63 1.33
C SER A 44 1.20 -6.83 1.42
N VAL A 45 -0.02 -6.61 1.90
CA VAL A 45 -1.07 -7.62 1.92
C VAL A 45 -2.15 -7.28 0.90
N GLU A 46 -3.08 -8.21 0.72
CA GLU A 46 -4.27 -8.01 -0.09
C GLU A 46 -5.51 -8.63 0.56
N HIS A 47 -6.68 -8.11 0.19
CA HIS A 47 -7.95 -8.74 0.51
C HIS A 47 -8.71 -9.12 -0.76
N HIS A 48 -9.03 -10.41 -0.88
CA HIS A 48 -10.05 -10.86 -1.81
C HIS A 48 -11.44 -10.59 -1.23
N PHE A 49 -12.33 -10.04 -2.06
CA PHE A 49 -13.76 -9.81 -1.77
C PHE A 49 -14.11 -8.64 -0.83
N LEU A 50 -13.14 -7.80 -0.42
CA LEU A 50 -13.38 -6.54 0.26
C LEU A 50 -12.94 -5.38 -0.63
N ASP A 51 -13.90 -4.71 -1.28
CA ASP A 51 -13.57 -3.53 -2.07
C ASP A 51 -13.04 -2.39 -1.19
N GLN A 52 -12.18 -1.51 -1.74
CA GLN A 52 -11.55 -0.37 -1.05
C GLN A 52 -10.43 -0.71 -0.06
N PHE A 53 -10.30 -1.97 0.39
CA PHE A 53 -9.35 -2.34 1.44
C PHE A 53 -8.24 -3.24 0.90
N SER A 54 -6.99 -2.91 1.24
CA SER A 54 -5.83 -3.73 0.93
C SER A 54 -5.73 -4.06 -0.57
N VAL A 55 -5.70 -3.02 -1.39
CA VAL A 55 -5.71 -3.12 -2.87
C VAL A 55 -4.33 -3.52 -3.37
N ALA A 56 -4.27 -4.52 -4.25
CA ALA A 56 -3.06 -4.95 -4.96
C ALA A 56 -3.22 -4.79 -6.48
N SER A 57 -2.15 -4.37 -7.16
CA SER A 57 -2.13 -4.16 -8.61
C SER A 57 -1.87 -5.45 -9.41
N ALA A 58 -1.31 -6.47 -8.75
CA ALA A 58 -1.04 -7.80 -9.29
C ALA A 58 -1.39 -8.86 -8.22
N PRO A 59 -2.69 -9.10 -7.95
CA PRO A 59 -3.16 -9.98 -6.87
C PRO A 59 -2.81 -11.47 -7.06
N GLU A 60 -2.32 -11.86 -8.23
CA GLU A 60 -1.99 -13.25 -8.56
C GLU A 60 -0.53 -13.65 -8.28
N VAL A 61 0.32 -12.72 -7.86
CA VAL A 61 1.77 -12.91 -7.67
C VAL A 61 2.10 -13.15 -6.20
#